data_AF-A0A9W8YSB0-F1
#
_entry.id   AF-A0A9W8YSB0-F1
#
_cell.length_a   1.000
_cell.length_b   1.000
_cell.length_c   1.000
_cell.angle_alpha   90.00
_cell.angle_beta   90.00
_cell.angle_gamma   90.00
#
_symmetry.space_group_name_H-M   'P 1'
#
loop_
_entity.id
_entity.type
_entity.pdbx_description
1 polymer ?
#
loop_
_entity_poly.entity_id
_entity_poly.type
_entity_poly.pdbx_seq_one_letter_code
_entity_poly.pdbx_strand_id
1 'polypeptide(L)'
;MTPLDSAMKSKNLFLAFGGLVTAVGMYSIWGGDMFPSGEDPKGKPEDWTREEMRRWLAARDLHPQESDTREQLLERINANLRIPRKTK
;
A
#
# COMPACT_ATOMS: atom_id res chain seq x y z
N MET A 1 26.80 41.81 15.72
CA MET A 1 26.48 40.50 15.11
C MET A 1 25.04 40.18 15.45
N THR A 2 24.16 40.15 14.45
CA THR A 2 22.72 39.90 14.61
C THR A 2 22.42 38.42 14.77
N PRO A 3 21.36 38.03 15.51
CA PRO A 3 20.96 36.61 15.67
C PRO A 3 20.71 35.89 14.34
N LEU A 4 20.29 36.65 13.32
CA LEU A 4 20.02 36.16 11.97
C LEU A 4 21.28 35.62 11.26
N ASP A 5 22.45 36.22 11.48
CA ASP A 5 23.73 35.72 10.96
C ASP A 5 24.21 34.44 11.66
N SER A 6 23.86 34.29 12.93
CA SER A 6 24.16 33.08 13.71
C SER A 6 23.29 31.90 13.25
N ALA A 7 22.01 32.16 12.96
CA ALA A 7 21.09 31.17 12.41
C ALA A 7 21.53 30.68 11.02
N MET A 8 21.98 31.59 10.13
CA MET A 8 22.49 31.23 8.80
C MET A 8 23.78 30.39 8.82
N LYS A 9 24.59 30.49 9.90
CA LYS A 9 25.82 29.67 10.06
C LYS A 9 25.60 28.40 10.88
N SER A 10 24.36 28.09 11.28
CA SER A 10 24.08 26.99 12.19
C SER A 10 24.15 25.62 11.47
N LYS A 11 25.35 25.04 11.47
CA LYS A 11 25.59 23.65 11.00
C LYS A 11 24.67 22.63 11.69
N ASN A 12 24.27 22.91 12.93
CA ASN A 12 23.37 22.06 13.71
C ASN A 12 21.95 21.99 13.13
N LEU A 13 21.44 23.10 12.56
CA LEU A 13 20.11 23.11 11.95
C LEU A 13 20.10 22.31 10.65
N PHE A 14 21.16 22.42 9.87
CA PHE A 14 21.33 21.63 8.65
C PHE A 14 21.43 20.13 8.94
N LEU A 15 22.19 19.74 9.98
CA LEU A 15 22.30 18.34 10.41
C LEU A 15 20.97 17.80 10.97
N ALA A 16 20.23 18.60 11.75
CA ALA A 16 18.94 18.21 12.27
C ALA A 16 17.90 18.00 11.16
N PHE A 17 17.82 18.94 10.21
CA PHE A 17 16.93 18.82 9.05
C PHE A 17 17.33 17.65 8.14
N GLY A 18 18.62 17.53 7.80
CA GLY A 18 19.12 16.43 6.98
C GLY A 18 18.90 15.06 7.62
N GLY A 19 19.09 14.95 8.94
CA GLY A 19 18.81 13.73 9.70
C GLY A 19 17.33 13.35 9.67
N LEU A 20 16.43 14.33 9.85
CA LEU A 20 14.99 14.10 9.82
C LEU A 20 14.52 13.65 8.42
N VAL A 21 14.94 14.35 7.36
CA VAL A 21 14.55 14.02 5.98
C VAL A 21 15.10 12.63 5.59
N THR A 22 16.32 12.28 6.00
CA THR A 22 16.88 10.95 5.74
C THR A 22 16.10 9.86 6.45
N ALA A 23 15.71 10.08 7.71
CA ALA A 23 14.87 9.13 8.46
C ALA A 23 13.49 8.94 7.81
N VAL A 24 12.83 10.02 7.40
CA VAL A 24 11.53 9.96 6.70
C VAL A 24 11.69 9.27 5.34
N GLY A 25 12.73 9.59 4.57
CA GLY A 25 13.00 8.95 3.28
C GLY A 25 13.25 7.45 3.39
N MET A 26 14.04 7.01 4.39
CA MET A 26 14.21 5.58 4.69
C MET A 26 12.88 4.92 5.08
N TYR A 27 12.04 5.61 5.85
CA TYR A 27 10.71 5.12 6.22
C TYR A 27 9.76 5.01 5.02
N SER A 28 9.83 5.90 4.04
CA SER A 28 9.03 5.80 2.80
C SER A 28 9.45 4.65 1.90
N ILE A 29 10.73 4.27 1.90
CA ILE A 29 11.25 3.16 1.06
C ILE A 29 10.88 1.79 1.66
N TRP A 30 10.93 1.64 2.99
CA TRP A 30 10.61 0.39 3.66
C TRP A 30 9.17 0.29 4.20
N GLY A 31 8.47 1.42 4.36
CA GLY A 31 7.12 1.51 4.92
C GLY A 31 6.04 1.88 3.91
N GLY A 32 6.34 1.81 2.60
CA GLY A 32 5.39 2.13 1.52
C GLY A 32 4.19 1.19 1.45
N ASP A 33 4.34 -0.06 1.90
CA ASP A 33 3.24 -0.99 2.18
C ASP A 33 3.01 -1.06 3.69
N MET A 34 2.61 0.06 4.32
CA MET A 34 2.49 0.18 5.78
C MET A 34 1.54 -0.87 6.40
N PHE A 35 0.70 -1.52 5.59
CA PHE A 35 -0.10 -2.66 6.01
C PHE A 35 0.05 -3.77 4.98
N PRO A 36 0.54 -4.97 5.34
CA PRO A 36 0.36 -6.13 4.48
C PRO A 36 -1.13 -6.24 4.17
N SER A 37 -1.47 -6.34 2.88
CA SER A 37 -2.84 -6.62 2.47
C SER A 37 -3.30 -7.83 3.28
N GLY A 38 -4.33 -7.66 4.12
CA GLY A 38 -4.74 -8.70 5.06
C GLY A 38 -4.92 -10.05 4.36
N GLU A 39 -4.68 -11.15 5.07
CA GLU A 39 -4.72 -12.52 4.53
C GLU A 39 -5.89 -12.71 3.55
N ASP A 40 -5.62 -13.43 2.45
CA ASP A 40 -6.67 -13.78 1.50
C ASP A 40 -7.87 -14.41 2.24
N PRO A 41 -9.11 -14.03 1.88
CA PRO A 41 -10.29 -14.64 2.47
C PRO A 41 -10.28 -16.16 2.27
N LYS A 42 -10.59 -16.90 3.33
CA LYS A 42 -10.60 -18.37 3.34
C LYS A 42 -11.99 -18.89 2.97
N GLY A 43 -12.06 -20.07 2.37
CA GLY A 43 -13.32 -20.72 2.02
C GLY A 43 -13.84 -20.37 0.63
N LYS A 44 -15.17 -20.35 0.47
CA LYS A 44 -15.86 -20.19 -0.81
C LYS A 44 -16.06 -18.69 -1.15
N PRO A 45 -15.85 -18.26 -2.40
CA PRO A 45 -16.05 -16.88 -2.82
C PRO A 45 -17.44 -16.32 -2.52
N GLU A 46 -18.47 -17.17 -2.50
CA GLU A 46 -19.86 -16.76 -2.27
C GLU A 46 -20.09 -16.20 -0.85
N ASP A 47 -19.29 -16.67 0.11
CA ASP A 47 -19.38 -16.30 1.52
C ASP A 47 -18.56 -15.05 1.85
N TRP A 48 -17.77 -14.54 0.89
CA TRP A 48 -16.92 -13.37 1.09
C TRP A 48 -17.73 -12.07 1.06
N THR A 49 -17.29 -11.11 1.85
CA THR A 49 -17.75 -9.73 1.79
C THR A 49 -17.27 -9.06 0.50
N ARG A 50 -17.95 -7.99 0.08
CA ARG A 50 -17.58 -7.21 -1.10
C ARG A 50 -16.15 -6.66 -0.99
N GLU A 51 -15.77 -6.23 0.20
CA GLU A 51 -14.45 -5.68 0.50
C GLU A 51 -13.35 -6.75 0.39
N GLU A 52 -13.62 -7.98 0.86
CA GLU A 52 -12.72 -9.12 0.71
C GLU A 52 -12.55 -9.51 -0.75
N MET A 53 -13.63 -9.54 -1.53
CA MET A 53 -13.57 -9.78 -2.97
C MET A 53 -12.69 -8.73 -3.69
N ARG A 54 -12.87 -7.45 -3.33
CA ARG A 54 -12.08 -6.34 -3.87
C ARG A 54 -10.61 -6.48 -3.49
N ARG A 55 -10.31 -6.87 -2.25
CA ARG A 55 -8.95 -7.10 -1.77
C ARG A 55 -8.28 -8.27 -2.48
N TRP A 56 -8.98 -9.40 -2.60
CA TRP A 56 -8.48 -10.60 -3.27
C TRP A 56 -8.12 -10.33 -4.74
N LEU A 57 -8.96 -9.56 -5.43
CA LEU A 57 -8.72 -9.14 -6.82
C LEU A 57 -7.57 -8.14 -6.92
N ALA A 58 -7.48 -7.16 -6.02
CA ALA A 58 -6.40 -6.17 -6.00
C ALA A 58 -5.03 -6.82 -5.74
N ALA A 59 -4.96 -7.79 -4.82
CA ALA A 59 -3.76 -8.57 -4.53
C ALA A 59 -3.25 -9.41 -5.71
N ARG A 60 -4.05 -9.55 -6.77
CA ARG A 60 -3.77 -10.34 -7.99
C ARG A 60 -3.70 -9.48 -9.25
N ASP A 61 -3.60 -8.15 -9.10
CA ASP A 61 -3.58 -7.17 -10.19
C ASP A 61 -4.80 -7.27 -11.13
N LEU A 62 -5.98 -7.57 -10.56
CA LEU A 62 -7.26 -7.67 -11.30
C LEU A 62 -8.10 -6.38 -11.23
N HIS A 63 -7.50 -5.28 -10.74
CA HIS A 63 -7.99 -3.89 -10.74
C HIS A 63 -9.53 -3.73 -10.59
N PRO A 64 -10.11 -4.18 -9.46
CA PRO A 64 -11.54 -4.02 -9.22
C PRO A 64 -11.92 -2.54 -9.05
N GLN A 65 -13.02 -2.14 -9.68
CA GLN A 65 -13.51 -0.76 -9.61
C GLN A 65 -14.36 -0.57 -8.35
N GLU A 66 -14.40 0.65 -7.83
CA GLU A 66 -15.25 0.98 -6.68
C GLU A 66 -16.75 0.91 -7.02
N SER A 67 -17.11 1.01 -8.31
CA SER A 67 -18.48 0.86 -8.79
C SER A 67 -18.90 -0.59 -9.03
N ASP A 68 -17.98 -1.57 -8.97
CA ASP A 68 -18.30 -2.97 -9.26
C ASP A 68 -19.27 -3.52 -8.19
N THR A 69 -20.33 -4.20 -8.64
CA THR A 69 -21.27 -4.89 -7.74
C THR A 69 -20.65 -6.17 -7.20
N ARG A 70 -21.22 -6.71 -6.12
CA ARG A 70 -20.73 -7.96 -5.51
C ARG A 70 -20.75 -9.11 -6.52
N GLU A 71 -21.78 -9.17 -7.35
CA GLU A 71 -21.97 -10.22 -8.37
C GLU A 71 -20.90 -10.11 -9.46
N GLN A 72 -20.61 -8.89 -9.93
CA GLN A 72 -19.55 -8.63 -10.91
C GLN A 72 -18.16 -9.01 -10.36
N LEU A 73 -17.89 -8.71 -9.10
CA LEU A 73 -16.65 -9.11 -8.43
C LEU A 73 -16.56 -10.64 -8.31
N LEU A 74 -17.66 -11.30 -7.92
CA LEU A 74 -17.74 -12.75 -7.79
C LEU A 74 -17.52 -13.47 -9.13
N GLU A 75 -18.12 -12.99 -10.21
CA GLU A 75 -17.87 -13.51 -11.56
C GLU A 75 -16.39 -13.42 -11.95
N ARG A 76 -15.78 -12.27 -11.67
CA ARG A 76 -14.36 -12.02 -11.97
C ARG A 76 -13.44 -12.90 -11.11
N ILE A 77 -13.80 -13.14 -9.85
CA ILE A 77 -13.11 -14.09 -8.96
C ILE A 77 -13.22 -15.51 -9.52
N ASN A 78 -14.43 -15.96 -9.84
CA ASN A 78 -14.68 -17.31 -10.37
C ASN A 78 -13.95 -17.57 -11.70
N ALA A 79 -13.84 -16.55 -12.56
CA ALA A 79 -13.06 -16.62 -13.79
C ALA A 79 -11.54 -16.80 -13.53
N ASN A 80 -11.02 -16.24 -12.43
CA ASN A 80 -9.59 -16.28 -12.10
C ASN A 80 -9.22 -17.37 -11.09
N LEU A 81 -10.18 -18.01 -10.43
CA LEU A 81 -9.95 -19.04 -9.41
C LEU A 81 -9.23 -20.29 -9.95
N ARG A 82 -9.44 -20.59 -11.24
CA ARG A 82 -8.96 -21.82 -11.90
C ARG A 82 -7.62 -21.66 -12.62
N ILE A 83 -7.02 -20.48 -12.58
CA ILE A 83 -5.79 -20.20 -13.31
C ILE A 83 -4.62 -20.24 -12.32
N PRO A 84 -3.87 -21.36 -12.20
CA PRO A 84 -2.61 -21.35 -11.46
C PRO A 84 -1.64 -20.42 -12.19
N ARG A 85 -1.50 -19.18 -11.72
CA ARG A 85 -0.48 -18.27 -12.23
C ARG A 85 0.85 -18.68 -11.61
N LYS A 86 1.81 -19.04 -12.47
CA LYS A 86 3.21 -19.12 -12.07
C LYS A 86 3.66 -17.71 -11.68
N THR A 87 3.78 -17.45 -10.39
CA THR A 87 4.56 -16.32 -9.87
C THR A 87 5.98 -16.47 -10.40
N LYS A 88 6.46 -15.46 -11.10
CA LYS A 88 7.79 -15.46 -11.72
C LYS A 88 8.83 -14.94 -10.74
#